data_AF-A0ABC9WQD1-F1
#
_entry.id   AF-A0ABC9WQD1-F1
#
_cell.length_a   1.000
_cell.length_b   1.000
_cell.length_c   1.000
_cell.angle_alpha   90.00
_cell.angle_beta   90.00
_cell.angle_gamma   90.00
#
_symmetry.space_group_name_H-M   'P 1'
#
loop_
_entity.id
_entity.type
_entity.pdbx_description
1 polymer ?
#
loop_
_entity_poly.entity_id
_entity_poly.type
_entity_poly.pdbx_seq_one_letter_code
_entity_poly.pdbx_strand_id
1 'polypeptide(L)'
;MGDFNHPDICWRDNTAERKQSRKFLECVDDNLLLQVIEEPTRRGAMLDLILTNKEGLVGDVKLKGSLGCSDHRMVEFKILRAARRVRSKLTTLDFRRADFGLFRDLLGRIP
;
A
#
# COMPACT_ATOMS: atom_id res chain seq x y z
N MET A 1 1.10 -3.50 5.13
CA MET A 1 1.87 -4.59 4.51
C MET A 1 3.23 -4.64 5.18
N GLY A 2 3.73 -5.82 5.51
CA GLY A 2 5.09 -5.98 6.03
C GLY A 2 5.41 -7.44 6.32
N ASP A 3 6.67 -7.73 6.60
CA ASP A 3 7.13 -9.04 7.08
C ASP A 3 7.03 -9.11 8.61
N PHE A 4 6.18 -10.00 9.11
CA PHE A 4 5.91 -10.15 10.54
C PHE A 4 6.65 -11.31 11.19
N ASN A 5 7.33 -12.18 10.41
CA ASN A 5 8.17 -13.25 10.92
C ASN A 5 7.52 -14.23 11.94
N HIS A 6 6.25 -14.59 11.71
CA HIS A 6 5.52 -15.60 12.48
C HIS A 6 5.21 -16.86 11.64
N PRO A 7 6.21 -17.74 11.38
CA PRO A 7 6.04 -18.91 10.49
C PRO A 7 5.12 -20.00 11.04
N ASP A 8 4.89 -20.03 12.35
CA ASP A 8 4.08 -21.03 13.03
C ASP A 8 2.59 -20.68 13.08
N ILE A 9 2.18 -19.59 12.44
CA ILE A 9 0.76 -19.23 12.31
C ILE A 9 0.13 -20.03 11.18
N CYS A 10 -0.90 -20.82 11.52
CA CYS A 10 -1.84 -21.34 10.55
C CYS A 10 -2.98 -20.33 10.36
N TRP A 11 -2.90 -19.54 9.30
CA TRP A 11 -3.93 -18.54 8.96
C TRP A 11 -5.29 -19.14 8.59
N ARG A 12 -5.31 -20.39 8.10
CA ARG A 12 -6.56 -21.11 7.79
C ARG A 12 -7.37 -21.41 9.04
N ASP A 13 -6.69 -21.84 10.10
CA ASP A 13 -7.32 -22.28 11.35
C ASP A 13 -7.24 -21.20 12.44
N ASN A 14 -6.69 -20.03 12.12
CA ASN A 14 -6.40 -18.93 13.04
C ASN A 14 -5.69 -19.37 14.33
N THR A 15 -4.66 -20.23 14.20
CA THR A 15 -3.95 -20.83 15.33
C THR A 15 -2.44 -20.62 15.24
N ALA A 16 -1.75 -20.67 16.38
CA ALA A 16 -0.30 -20.59 16.44
C ALA A 16 0.30 -21.39 17.61
N GLU A 17 1.47 -21.99 17.38
CA GLU A 17 2.15 -22.85 18.37
C GLU A 17 2.91 -22.02 19.42
N ARG A 18 3.50 -20.89 19.03
CA ARG A 18 4.32 -20.07 19.92
C ARG A 18 3.47 -19.02 20.61
N LYS A 19 3.80 -18.76 21.88
CA LYS A 19 3.13 -17.73 22.69
C LYS A 19 3.16 -16.34 22.03
N GLN A 20 4.27 -15.99 21.39
CA GLN A 20 4.40 -14.69 20.74
C GLN A 20 3.48 -14.58 19.52
N SER A 21 3.43 -15.61 18.69
CA SER A 21 2.55 -15.69 17.52
C SER A 21 1.07 -15.71 17.92
N ARG A 22 0.71 -16.38 19.03
CA ARG A 22 -0.65 -16.29 19.59
C ARG A 22 -1.02 -14.88 20.03
N LYS A 23 -0.14 -14.19 20.75
CA LYS A 23 -0.35 -12.78 21.12
C LYS A 23 -0.52 -11.87 19.90
N PHE A 24 0.18 -12.17 18.81
CA PHE A 24 0.03 -11.45 17.56
C PHE A 24 -1.35 -11.70 16.94
N LEU A 25 -1.82 -12.96 16.90
CA LEU A 25 -3.18 -13.28 16.45
C LEU A 25 -4.25 -12.61 17.33
N GLU A 26 -4.12 -12.69 18.65
CA GLU A 26 -5.00 -11.96 19.59
C GLU A 26 -5.05 -10.47 19.25
N CYS A 27 -3.91 -9.84 18.97
CA CYS A 27 -3.85 -8.43 18.56
C CYS A 27 -4.54 -8.18 17.21
N VAL A 28 -4.37 -9.07 16.22
CA VAL A 28 -5.05 -8.97 14.93
C VAL A 28 -6.56 -9.02 15.11
N ASP A 29 -7.05 -9.98 15.91
CA ASP A 29 -8.47 -10.17 16.20
C ASP A 29 -9.06 -9.01 17.01
N ASP A 30 -8.39 -8.58 18.09
CA ASP A 30 -8.83 -7.47 18.96
C ASP A 30 -8.96 -6.14 18.20
N ASN A 31 -8.17 -5.96 17.14
CA ASN A 31 -8.20 -4.76 16.30
C ASN A 31 -9.08 -4.91 15.04
N LEU A 32 -9.83 -6.01 14.92
CA LEU A 32 -10.70 -6.31 13.78
C LEU A 32 -9.93 -6.26 12.45
N LEU A 33 -8.68 -6.74 12.45
CA LEU A 33 -7.84 -6.79 11.28
C LEU A 33 -8.00 -8.12 10.56
N LEU A 34 -8.04 -8.04 9.23
CA LEU A 34 -8.13 -9.18 8.33
C LEU A 34 -6.82 -9.30 7.55
N GLN A 35 -6.26 -10.50 7.50
CA GLN A 35 -5.14 -10.86 6.63
C GLN A 35 -5.69 -11.28 5.26
N VAL A 36 -5.21 -10.65 4.18
CA VAL A 36 -5.76 -10.86 2.83
C VAL A 36 -4.86 -11.66 1.88
N ILE A 37 -3.69 -12.14 2.34
CA ILE A 37 -2.82 -13.01 1.54
C ILE A 37 -3.21 -14.47 1.79
N GLU A 38 -3.41 -15.22 0.72
CA GLU A 38 -3.87 -16.62 0.76
C GLU A 38 -2.76 -17.65 0.45
N GLU A 39 -1.62 -17.20 -0.09
CA GLU A 39 -0.51 -18.05 -0.50
C GLU A 39 0.81 -17.70 0.23
N PRO A 40 1.71 -18.67 0.43
CA PRO A 40 3.03 -18.44 1.01
C PRO A 40 3.88 -17.39 0.27
N THR A 41 4.41 -16.45 1.04
CA THR A 41 5.26 -15.35 0.56
C THR A 41 6.75 -15.69 0.65
N ARG A 42 7.14 -16.68 1.47
CA ARG A 42 8.53 -17.12 1.59
C ARG A 42 8.62 -18.59 1.99
N ARG A 43 9.29 -19.40 1.15
CA ARG A 43 9.65 -20.81 1.45
C ARG A 43 8.52 -21.67 2.06
N GLY A 44 7.27 -21.47 1.64
CA GLY A 44 6.12 -22.22 2.14
C GLY A 44 5.44 -21.62 3.38
N ALA A 45 5.95 -20.52 3.95
CA ALA A 45 5.32 -19.76 5.03
C ALA A 45 4.73 -18.42 4.55
N MET A 46 3.65 -17.98 5.19
CA MET A 46 3.05 -16.64 5.03
C MET A 46 3.63 -15.71 6.08
N LEU A 47 4.71 -15.01 5.74
CA LEU A 47 5.43 -14.10 6.63
C LEU A 47 5.15 -12.63 6.31
N ASP A 48 5.12 -12.31 5.02
CA ASP A 48 4.60 -11.04 4.54
C ASP A 48 3.07 -11.03 4.62
N LEU A 49 2.51 -10.05 5.35
CA LEU A 49 1.07 -9.92 5.58
C LEU A 49 0.55 -8.59 5.05
N ILE A 50 -0.70 -8.57 4.61
CA ILE A 50 -1.48 -7.36 4.36
C ILE A 50 -2.67 -7.39 5.31
N LEU A 51 -2.58 -6.59 6.37
CA LEU A 51 -3.67 -6.41 7.33
C LEU A 51 -4.56 -5.25 6.91
N THR A 52 -5.88 -5.45 6.96
CA THR A 52 -6.88 -4.40 6.72
C THR A 52 -8.03 -4.50 7.71
N ASN A 53 -8.56 -3.36 8.16
CA ASN A 53 -9.77 -3.32 8.99
C ASN A 53 -11.06 -3.15 8.15
N LYS A 54 -10.95 -3.22 6.83
CA LYS A 54 -12.07 -2.99 5.93
C LYS A 54 -12.05 -4.01 4.79
N GLU A 55 -13.05 -4.88 4.79
CA GLU A 55 -13.28 -5.83 3.71
C GLU A 55 -13.46 -5.09 2.37
N GLY A 56 -12.85 -5.65 1.32
CA GLY A 56 -12.87 -5.08 -0.03
C GLY A 56 -12.04 -3.80 -0.22
N LEU A 57 -11.32 -3.30 0.79
CA LEU A 57 -10.38 -2.18 0.62
C LEU A 57 -9.15 -2.61 -0.20
N VAL A 58 -8.71 -3.84 -0.02
CA VAL A 58 -7.59 -4.42 -0.76
C VAL A 58 -8.16 -5.44 -1.74
N GLY A 59 -7.79 -5.34 -3.01
CA GLY A 59 -8.23 -6.25 -4.07
C GLY A 59 -7.10 -6.60 -5.03
N ASP A 60 -7.37 -7.53 -5.94
CA ASP A 60 -6.40 -8.02 -6.95
C ASP A 60 -5.05 -8.43 -6.35
N VAL A 61 -5.06 -9.09 -5.19
CA VAL A 61 -3.84 -9.60 -4.53
C VAL A 61 -3.25 -10.72 -5.37
N LYS A 62 -1.98 -10.61 -5.75
CA LYS A 62 -1.26 -11.57 -6.58
C LYS A 62 0.16 -11.74 -6.05
N LEU A 63 0.59 -12.99 -5.96
CA LEU A 63 2.01 -13.30 -5.77
C LEU A 63 2.72 -13.39 -7.12
N LYS A 64 3.91 -12.80 -7.19
CA LYS A 64 4.81 -12.90 -8.34
C LYS A 64 6.07 -13.71 -7.98
N GLY A 65 7.00 -13.78 -8.92
CA GLY A 65 8.34 -14.29 -8.64
C GLY A 65 9.06 -13.46 -7.57
N SER A 66 10.23 -13.92 -7.17
CA SER A 66 11.14 -13.12 -6.35
C SER A 66 11.75 -11.98 -7.16
N LEU A 67 12.11 -10.90 -6.47
CA LEU A 67 12.91 -9.83 -7.05
C LEU A 67 14.39 -10.17 -6.89
N GLY A 68 15.09 -10.42 -8.00
CA GLY A 68 16.51 -10.82 -7.99
C GLY A 68 16.71 -12.14 -7.25
N CYS A 69 17.69 -12.16 -6.34
CA CYS A 69 18.03 -13.34 -5.53
C CYS A 69 17.26 -13.41 -4.19
N SER A 70 16.23 -12.58 -4.00
CA SER A 70 15.41 -12.62 -2.78
C SER A 70 14.72 -13.98 -2.64
N ASP A 71 14.59 -14.47 -1.41
CA ASP A 71 13.76 -15.64 -1.09
C ASP A 71 12.30 -15.27 -0.74
N HIS A 72 11.97 -13.98 -0.74
CA HIS A 72 10.61 -13.46 -0.66
C HIS A 72 9.99 -13.30 -2.06
N ARG A 73 8.72 -13.68 -2.18
CA ARG A 73 7.90 -13.45 -3.37
C ARG A 73 7.37 -12.02 -3.35
N MET A 74 7.33 -11.37 -4.52
CA MET A 74 6.73 -10.04 -4.62
C MET A 74 5.21 -10.15 -4.49
N VAL A 75 4.61 -9.27 -3.68
CA VAL A 75 3.15 -9.16 -3.55
C VAL A 75 2.69 -7.92 -4.31
N GLU A 76 1.82 -8.12 -5.31
CA GLU A 76 1.12 -7.06 -6.01
C GLU A 76 -0.33 -7.02 -5.53
N PHE A 77 -0.87 -5.83 -5.25
CA PHE A 77 -2.26 -5.65 -4.84
C PHE A 77 -2.73 -4.23 -5.20
N LYS A 78 -4.04 -4.00 -5.14
CA LYS A 78 -4.65 -2.68 -5.33
C LYS A 78 -5.34 -2.24 -4.05
N ILE A 79 -5.18 -0.97 -3.71
CA ILE A 79 -5.99 -0.29 -2.69
C ILE A 79 -7.18 0.33 -3.40
N LEU A 80 -8.36 -0.26 -3.20
CA LEU A 80 -9.61 0.14 -3.83
C LEU A 80 -10.21 1.32 -3.06
N ARG A 81 -10.32 2.47 -3.72
CA ARG A 81 -10.99 3.64 -3.15
C ARG A 81 -11.95 4.24 -4.16
N ALA A 82 -13.21 4.37 -3.76
CA ALA A 82 -14.16 5.20 -4.49
C ALA A 82 -13.74 6.67 -4.32
N ALA A 83 -12.99 7.18 -5.30
CA ALA A 83 -12.58 8.58 -5.31
C ALA A 83 -13.60 9.39 -6.12
N ARG A 84 -14.38 10.23 -5.45
CA ARG A 84 -15.07 11.32 -6.14
C ARG A 84 -14.00 12.36 -6.47
N ARG A 85 -13.50 12.36 -7.70
CA ARG A 85 -12.58 13.39 -8.18
C ARG A 85 -13.33 14.72 -8.18
N VAL A 86 -13.16 15.50 -7.12
CA VAL A 86 -13.60 16.90 -7.11
C VAL A 86 -12.73 17.60 -8.14
N ARG A 87 -13.35 18.02 -9.25
CA ARG A 87 -12.66 18.80 -10.27
C ARG A 87 -12.44 20.19 -9.68
N SER A 88 -11.31 20.40 -9.01
CA SER A 88 -10.84 21.76 -8.78
C SER A 88 -10.59 22.37 -10.17
N LYS A 89 -11.34 23.40 -10.53
CA LYS A 89 -11.00 24.26 -11.68
C LYS A 89 -9.78 25.06 -11.27
N LEU A 90 -8.61 24.42 -11.23
CA LEU A 90 -7.36 25.13 -11.08
C LEU A 90 -7.05 25.69 -12.47
N THR A 91 -7.25 26.99 -12.64
CA THR A 91 -6.83 27.70 -13.84
C THR A 91 -5.32 27.65 -13.90
N THR A 92 -4.78 26.77 -14.75
CA THR A 92 -3.36 26.77 -15.08
C THR A 92 -3.10 27.90 -16.08
N LEU A 93 -2.21 28.82 -15.73
CA LEU A 93 -1.78 29.89 -16.65
C LEU A 93 -0.99 29.25 -17.82
N ASP A 94 -1.32 29.62 -19.05
CA ASP A 94 -0.56 29.17 -20.24
C ASP A 94 0.62 30.11 -20.48
N PHE A 95 1.78 29.75 -19.94
CA PHE A 95 3.02 30.50 -20.13
C PHE A 95 3.46 30.62 -21.59
N ARG A 96 2.94 29.78 -22.50
CA ARG A 96 3.24 29.92 -23.95
C ARG A 96 2.56 31.14 -24.55
N ARG A 97 1.49 31.65 -23.93
CA ARG A 97 0.78 32.88 -24.34
C ARG A 97 1.16 34.09 -23.49
N ALA A 98 2.14 33.94 -22.59
CA ALA A 98 2.58 35.05 -21.75
C ALA A 98 3.29 36.12 -22.60
N ASP A 99 3.01 37.39 -22.30
CA ASP A 99 3.74 38.51 -22.88
C ASP A 99 5.01 38.77 -22.06
N PHE A 100 6.11 38.16 -22.49
CA PHE A 100 7.42 38.32 -21.86
C PHE A 100 8.07 39.69 -22.14
N GLY A 101 7.56 40.45 -23.12
CA GLY A 101 8.00 41.82 -23.38
C GLY A 101 7.50 42.74 -22.28
N LEU A 102 6.18 42.76 -22.08
CA LEU A 102 5.53 43.53 -21.02
C LEU A 102 6.05 43.15 -19.62
N PHE A 103 6.28 41.86 -19.37
CA PHE A 103 6.84 41.41 -18.09
C PHE A 103 8.22 42.02 -17.80
N ARG A 104 9.09 42.07 -18.80
CA ARG A 104 10.44 42.63 -18.67
C ARG A 104 10.40 44.15 -18.46
N ASP A 105 9.53 44.84 -19.18
CA ASP A 105 9.32 46.28 -19.04
C ASP A 105 8.82 46.66 -17.65
N LEU A 106 7.92 45.86 -17.07
CA LEU A 106 7.42 46.05 -15.71
C LEU A 106 8.51 45.79 -14.66
N LEU A 107 9.31 44.74 -14.83
CA LEU A 107 10.44 44.45 -13.92
C LEU A 107 11.50 45.55 -13.94
N GLY A 108 11.82 46.12 -15.10
CA GLY A 108 12.79 47.21 -15.22
C GLY A 108 12.33 48.54 -14.61
N ARG A 109 11.06 48.65 -14.21
CA ARG A 109 10.49 49.84 -13.53
C ARG A 109 10.46 49.69 -12.01
N ILE A 110 10.82 48.53 -11.47
CA ILE A 110 10.97 48.34 -10.03
C ILE A 110 12.33 48.99 -9.64
N PRO A 111 12.35 49.96 -8.71
CA PRO A 111 13.56 50.70 -8.33
C PRO A 111 14.68 49.83 -7.77
#